data_AF-A0A2S0VPX8-F1
#
_entry.id   AF-A0A2S0VPX8-F1
#
_cell.length_a   1.000
_cell.length_b   1.000
_cell.length_c   1.000
_cell.angle_alpha   90.00
_cell.angle_beta   90.00
_cell.angle_gamma   90.00
#
_symmetry.space_group_name_H-M   'P 1'
#
loop_
_entity.id
_entity.type
_entity.pdbx_description
1 polymer ?
#
loop_
_entity_poly.entity_id
_entity_poly.type
_entity_poly.pdbx_seq_one_letter_code
_entity_poly.pdbx_strand_id
1 'polypeptide(L)'
;MDKIKAFGFAALALTTSVANAATLNIESAEDWGGSHASYPASNVIDGSLAWASRWAASGSPVNLQLNLGSVQTVTEVGVSWGKGGDQTHTFEIWARAATSGSWTKVYDSVSSGLSASIEVYDIDDIEAQQVRIKTFENSAGTSWTNIKEVEIYGAGSQEDGELTVDRAFDDGTSHSSYPPANAIDNSTAWASRWAAEAGGSAVNLTLELAEAKSVKEVGVAWGQGDSRTHTFEIYARPGTSGTWTKVHDSVSSGNTTDIERYNIDDITAQQVRVKAQSNSAGSNWMNITEVKLYGSEAECNPCGPIAEYPSDLMDNYNQWKITYPIADSDGDPVEIKQLYQVTSEYFYVNETGDGIVFYAPINDDNAPTENSTYIRSELRERTADGSSDIYWTTSGKHVVYAKQAITHLPIVKDHIVATQIHGNKSEGIDDALVLRLEGSHLFLSFNGGQLRDDLTIKTNYSLGTVHEIMFEVINGKHYVYYSEDGNLNSAYAAGNADQYLVKDGSNDYVMDRSYGDAYFKIGNYTQSNSDKEGSYTNHPDNYGEVVVYDFWVDHE
;
A
#
# COMPACT_ATOMS: atom_id res chain seq x y z
N MET A 1 32.60 31.54 -6.14
CA MET A 1 32.80 30.90 -4.82
C MET A 1 31.43 30.42 -4.40
N ASP A 2 31.19 29.17 -4.74
CA ASP A 2 29.87 28.60 -4.97
C ASP A 2 29.13 28.26 -3.68
N LYS A 3 27.82 28.53 -3.69
CA LYS A 3 26.86 28.06 -2.70
C LYS A 3 26.36 26.70 -3.14
N ILE A 4 26.71 25.64 -2.42
CA ILE A 4 26.09 24.32 -2.57
C ILE A 4 24.89 24.25 -1.63
N LYS A 5 23.71 23.98 -2.20
CA LYS A 5 22.46 23.66 -1.52
C LYS A 5 22.56 22.25 -0.94
N ALA A 6 22.26 22.09 0.35
CA ALA A 6 22.03 20.78 0.95
C ALA A 6 20.56 20.39 0.71
N PHE A 7 20.35 19.27 0.02
CA PHE A 7 19.07 18.58 -0.05
C PHE A 7 18.94 17.72 1.21
N GLY A 8 17.90 17.95 2.01
CA GLY A 8 17.54 17.08 3.12
C GLY A 8 16.61 16.00 2.62
N PHE A 9 17.06 14.75 2.63
CA PHE A 9 16.20 13.58 2.50
C PHE A 9 15.63 13.27 3.89
N ALA A 10 14.30 13.27 4.03
CA ALA A 10 13.62 12.80 5.22
C ALA A 10 13.51 11.27 5.14
N ALA A 11 14.05 10.58 6.14
CA ALA A 11 13.89 9.14 6.29
C ALA A 11 12.58 8.90 7.07
N LEU A 12 11.61 8.29 6.40
CA LEU A 12 10.36 7.83 6.98
C LEU A 12 10.60 6.42 7.53
N ALA A 13 10.05 6.09 8.69
CA ALA A 13 10.02 4.70 9.13
C ALA A 13 8.65 4.29 9.59
N LEU A 14 8.39 3.07 9.20
CA LEU A 14 7.15 2.36 9.27
C LEU A 14 7.05 1.68 10.63
N THR A 15 5.87 1.76 11.24
CA THR A 15 5.40 0.71 12.15
C THR A 15 4.48 -0.19 11.37
N THR A 16 5.03 -1.25 10.78
CA THR A 16 4.24 -2.32 10.17
C THR A 16 3.76 -3.27 11.26
N SER A 17 2.47 -3.61 11.24
CA SER A 17 2.03 -4.89 11.79
C SER A 17 2.53 -5.97 10.83
N VAL A 18 3.60 -6.67 11.22
CA VAL A 18 4.20 -7.78 10.47
C VAL A 18 3.19 -8.90 10.24
N ALA A 19 2.85 -9.14 8.97
CA ALA A 19 2.20 -10.35 8.52
C ALA A 19 3.24 -11.25 7.81
N ASN A 20 3.44 -12.43 8.38
CA ASN A 20 4.01 -13.66 7.78
C ASN A 20 5.52 -13.93 7.73
N ALA A 21 6.41 -13.10 8.30
CA ALA A 21 7.76 -13.56 8.65
C ALA A 21 7.78 -14.08 10.11
N ALA A 22 8.25 -15.31 10.34
CA ALA A 22 8.31 -15.85 11.69
C ALA A 22 9.40 -15.11 12.48
N THR A 23 9.07 -14.62 13.69
CA THR A 23 10.08 -14.08 14.60
C THR A 23 11.07 -15.19 14.96
N LEU A 24 12.32 -15.02 14.55
CA LEU A 24 13.41 -15.93 14.87
C LEU A 24 13.87 -15.71 16.31
N ASN A 25 14.22 -16.80 16.98
CA ASN A 25 14.74 -16.73 18.34
C ASN A 25 16.15 -16.13 18.36
N ILE A 26 16.34 -15.06 19.14
CA ILE A 26 17.65 -14.51 19.45
C ILE A 26 18.16 -15.16 20.73
N GLU A 27 19.20 -15.99 20.64
CA GLU A 27 19.79 -16.71 21.77
C GLU A 27 20.51 -15.76 22.74
N SER A 28 21.23 -14.76 22.21
CA SER A 28 21.98 -13.80 23.05
C SER A 28 22.27 -12.48 22.33
N ALA A 29 22.38 -11.41 23.12
CA ALA A 29 22.80 -10.08 22.68
C ALA A 29 24.08 -9.62 23.40
N GLU A 30 25.01 -9.02 22.65
CA GLU A 30 26.32 -8.56 23.12
C GLU A 30 26.66 -7.16 22.59
N ASP A 31 27.38 -6.39 23.40
CA ASP A 31 27.92 -5.07 23.06
C ASP A 31 29.42 -5.17 22.74
N TRP A 32 29.91 -4.47 21.72
CA TRP A 32 31.35 -4.39 21.40
C TRP A 32 32.04 -3.19 22.09
N GLY A 33 31.63 -2.89 23.32
CA GLY A 33 32.18 -1.82 24.15
C GLY A 33 31.41 -0.50 24.05
N GLY A 34 31.40 0.23 25.17
CA GLY A 34 30.71 1.51 25.30
C GLY A 34 29.36 1.42 26.01
N SER A 35 28.89 0.19 26.33
CA SER A 35 27.64 -0.01 27.07
C SER A 35 27.63 0.62 28.47
N HIS A 36 26.48 1.14 28.84
CA HIS A 36 26.18 1.61 30.19
C HIS A 36 25.81 0.42 31.09
N ALA A 37 26.43 0.32 32.27
CA ALA A 37 26.27 -0.84 33.16
C ALA A 37 24.81 -1.15 33.56
N SER A 38 23.97 -0.13 33.68
CA SER A 38 22.53 -0.30 34.01
C SER A 38 21.64 -0.64 32.82
N TYR A 39 22.18 -0.63 31.60
CA TYR A 39 21.44 -0.78 30.33
C TYR A 39 22.19 -1.75 29.40
N PRO A 40 22.34 -3.03 29.80
CA PRO A 40 23.12 -4.03 29.07
C PRO A 40 22.46 -4.47 27.76
N ALA A 41 23.23 -5.13 26.88
CA ALA A 41 22.75 -5.58 25.57
C ALA A 41 21.58 -6.58 25.66
N SER A 42 21.52 -7.38 26.72
CA SER A 42 20.42 -8.34 26.96
C SER A 42 19.03 -7.68 27.06
N ASN A 43 18.97 -6.38 27.32
CA ASN A 43 17.70 -5.67 27.41
C ASN A 43 16.99 -5.54 26.05
N VAL A 44 17.69 -5.70 24.92
CA VAL A 44 17.07 -5.56 23.59
C VAL A 44 16.33 -6.81 23.12
N ILE A 45 16.29 -7.85 23.94
CA ILE A 45 15.67 -9.16 23.61
C ILE A 45 14.79 -9.64 24.77
N ASP A 46 14.29 -8.71 25.59
CA ASP A 46 13.52 -9.00 26.80
C ASP A 46 12.00 -8.82 26.61
N GLY A 47 11.57 -8.41 25.41
CA GLY A 47 10.19 -8.14 25.03
C GLY A 47 9.65 -6.80 25.53
N SER A 48 10.49 -5.89 26.05
CA SER A 48 10.06 -4.66 26.72
C SER A 48 10.37 -3.41 25.91
N LEU A 49 9.33 -2.74 25.43
CA LEU A 49 9.46 -1.42 24.79
C LEU A 49 9.60 -0.25 25.78
N ALA A 50 9.76 -0.53 27.08
CA ALA A 50 9.85 0.48 28.12
C ALA A 50 11.21 1.19 28.11
N TRP A 51 11.23 2.51 28.28
CA TRP A 51 12.49 3.27 28.33
C TRP A 51 13.49 2.80 29.41
N ALA A 52 12.99 2.21 30.50
CA ALA A 52 13.84 1.66 31.55
C ALA A 52 14.57 0.36 31.12
N SER A 53 14.05 -0.36 30.12
CA SER A 53 14.57 -1.65 29.61
C SER A 53 15.33 -1.49 28.30
N ARG A 54 16.09 -0.41 28.14
CA ARG A 54 16.90 -0.21 26.93
C ARG A 54 18.30 -0.75 27.11
N TRP A 55 18.96 -1.11 26.01
CA TRP A 55 20.41 -1.05 25.89
C TRP A 55 20.84 0.39 25.62
N ALA A 56 21.96 0.81 26.20
CA ALA A 56 22.55 2.11 25.93
C ALA A 56 24.07 2.00 25.80
N ALA A 57 24.64 2.57 24.75
CA ALA A 57 26.08 2.61 24.54
C ALA A 57 26.55 3.98 24.04
N SER A 58 27.77 4.37 24.41
CA SER A 58 28.37 5.62 23.94
C SER A 58 29.56 5.41 23.01
N GLY A 59 29.53 6.08 21.85
CA GLY A 59 30.56 6.00 20.83
C GLY A 59 30.00 6.33 19.44
N SER A 60 30.89 6.37 18.45
CA SER A 60 30.54 6.48 17.04
C SER A 60 31.60 5.74 16.21
N PRO A 61 31.31 4.53 15.69
CA PRO A 61 30.08 3.77 15.89
C PRO A 61 30.04 3.01 17.24
N VAL A 62 28.85 2.60 17.66
CA VAL A 62 28.63 1.52 18.65
C VAL A 62 28.07 0.29 17.94
N ASN A 63 28.26 -0.91 18.50
CA ASN A 63 27.82 -2.16 17.86
C ASN A 63 27.06 -3.03 18.86
N LEU A 64 25.82 -3.36 18.48
CA LEU A 64 25.00 -4.37 19.12
C LEU A 64 25.03 -5.63 18.25
N GLN A 65 25.47 -6.75 18.80
CA GLN A 65 25.52 -8.04 18.12
C GLN A 65 24.48 -8.99 18.71
N LEU A 66 23.78 -9.70 17.84
CA LEU A 66 22.75 -10.68 18.16
C LEU A 66 23.22 -12.04 17.62
N ASN A 67 23.00 -13.10 18.38
CA ASN A 67 23.29 -14.48 18.00
C ASN A 67 21.97 -15.26 17.95
N LEU A 68 21.67 -15.86 16.81
CA LEU A 68 20.47 -16.69 16.58
C LEU A 68 20.67 -18.15 17.05
N GLY A 69 21.88 -18.50 17.50
CA GLY A 69 22.26 -19.83 17.99
C GLY A 69 22.50 -20.87 16.89
N SER A 70 21.86 -20.75 15.74
CA SER A 70 22.13 -21.52 14.53
C SER A 70 22.01 -20.63 13.28
N VAL A 71 22.50 -21.12 12.14
CA VAL A 71 22.32 -20.42 10.86
C VAL A 71 20.83 -20.51 10.48
N GLN A 72 20.23 -19.36 10.18
CA GLN A 72 18.84 -19.18 9.76
C GLN A 72 18.81 -18.20 8.57
N THR A 73 17.81 -18.31 7.70
CA THR A 73 17.54 -17.27 6.70
C THR A 73 16.92 -16.06 7.40
N VAL A 74 17.57 -14.91 7.36
CA VAL A 74 17.06 -13.64 7.91
C VAL A 74 16.61 -12.77 6.75
N THR A 75 15.38 -12.27 6.82
CA THR A 75 14.76 -11.44 5.79
C THR A 75 14.48 -10.04 6.29
N GLU A 76 14.21 -9.86 7.59
CA GLU A 76 13.88 -8.56 8.16
C GLU A 76 14.50 -8.41 9.56
N VAL A 77 14.77 -7.16 9.96
CA VAL A 77 15.25 -6.79 11.29
C VAL A 77 14.38 -5.68 11.87
N GLY A 78 13.64 -5.97 12.94
CA GLY A 78 12.88 -5.00 13.71
C GLY A 78 13.74 -4.33 14.77
N VAL A 79 13.78 -3.00 14.85
CA VAL A 79 14.49 -2.25 15.89
C VAL A 79 13.58 -1.21 16.53
N SER A 80 13.40 -1.26 17.85
CA SER A 80 12.77 -0.17 18.60
C SER A 80 13.83 0.81 19.10
N TRP A 81 13.96 1.95 18.44
CA TRP A 81 14.93 2.97 18.81
C TRP A 81 14.57 3.69 20.10
N GLY A 82 15.59 4.01 20.89
CA GLY A 82 15.43 4.86 22.05
C GLY A 82 15.08 6.28 21.63
N LYS A 83 13.93 6.77 22.11
CA LYS A 83 13.30 8.03 21.66
C LYS A 83 13.09 8.08 20.15
N GLY A 84 12.78 6.93 19.53
CA GLY A 84 12.56 6.85 18.09
C GLY A 84 11.45 7.76 17.55
N GLY A 85 10.51 8.24 18.37
CA GLY A 85 9.52 9.26 17.98
C GLY A 85 10.00 10.71 18.05
N ASP A 86 11.23 10.94 18.52
CA ASP A 86 11.84 12.28 18.62
C ASP A 86 13.21 12.35 17.92
N GLN A 87 13.84 11.19 17.64
CA GLN A 87 15.24 11.10 17.23
C GLN A 87 15.44 10.07 16.11
N THR A 88 16.17 10.47 15.07
CA THR A 88 16.67 9.56 14.05
C THR A 88 18.03 8.98 14.46
N HIS A 89 18.37 7.80 13.97
CA HIS A 89 19.64 7.12 14.17
C HIS A 89 20.18 6.65 12.82
N THR A 90 21.42 6.98 12.48
CA THR A 90 22.11 6.48 11.27
C THR A 90 22.77 5.14 11.59
N PHE A 91 22.46 4.08 10.85
CA PHE A 91 22.93 2.73 11.16
C PHE A 91 23.17 1.84 9.93
N GLU A 92 23.92 0.77 10.16
CA GLU A 92 24.11 -0.36 9.22
C GLU A 92 23.70 -1.66 9.90
N ILE A 93 23.15 -2.62 9.14
CA ILE A 93 22.96 -4.01 9.54
C ILE A 93 23.96 -4.88 8.81
N TRP A 94 24.63 -5.74 9.58
CA TRP A 94 25.58 -6.70 9.07
C TRP A 94 25.20 -8.10 9.54
N ALA A 95 25.42 -9.11 8.71
CA ALA A 95 25.12 -10.49 9.04
C ALA A 95 26.26 -11.43 8.63
N ARG A 96 26.30 -12.60 9.26
CA ARG A 96 27.19 -13.71 8.88
C ARG A 96 26.62 -15.07 9.29
N ALA A 97 26.79 -16.08 8.45
CA ALA A 97 26.38 -17.47 8.69
C ALA A 97 27.31 -18.25 9.66
N ALA A 98 27.96 -17.58 10.61
CA ALA A 98 28.90 -18.20 11.56
C ALA A 98 29.16 -17.31 12.79
N THR A 99 29.76 -17.88 13.84
CA THR A 99 30.20 -17.13 15.04
C THR A 99 31.54 -16.40 14.88
N SER A 100 32.22 -16.54 13.74
CA SER A 100 33.48 -15.86 13.42
C SER A 100 33.64 -15.66 11.91
N GLY A 101 34.62 -14.85 11.49
CA GLY A 101 34.87 -14.56 10.07
C GLY A 101 34.27 -13.23 9.59
N SER A 102 34.23 -13.07 8.26
CA SER A 102 33.81 -11.84 7.58
C SER A 102 32.32 -11.56 7.80
N TRP A 103 32.00 -10.27 7.86
CA TRP A 103 30.63 -9.77 7.90
C TRP A 103 30.20 -9.30 6.51
N THR A 104 28.94 -9.55 6.16
CA THR A 104 28.29 -8.98 4.97
C THR A 104 27.40 -7.83 5.43
N LYS A 105 27.49 -6.66 4.81
CA LYS A 105 26.53 -5.58 5.05
C LYS A 105 25.28 -5.91 4.23
N VAL A 106 24.13 -5.91 4.89
CA VAL A 106 22.84 -6.31 4.29
C VAL A 106 21.79 -5.20 4.35
N TYR A 107 22.11 -4.10 5.06
CA TYR A 107 21.25 -2.93 5.11
C TYR A 107 22.05 -1.72 5.61
N ASP A 108 21.66 -0.52 5.17
CA ASP A 108 22.03 0.74 5.81
C ASP A 108 20.95 1.79 5.59
N SER A 109 20.65 2.57 6.64
CA SER A 109 19.60 3.58 6.58
C SER A 109 19.70 4.56 7.75
N VAL A 110 18.73 5.46 7.82
CA VAL A 110 18.45 6.35 8.94
C VAL A 110 17.06 5.99 9.49
N SER A 111 16.93 5.75 10.79
CA SER A 111 15.63 5.45 11.42
C SER A 111 14.67 6.65 11.33
N SER A 112 13.35 6.41 11.49
CA SER A 112 12.32 7.45 11.21
C SER A 112 12.52 8.75 11.98
N GLY A 113 12.73 8.63 13.29
CA GLY A 113 12.44 9.74 14.19
C GLY A 113 10.94 9.98 14.43
N LEU A 114 10.04 9.08 14.01
CA LEU A 114 8.58 9.21 14.08
C LEU A 114 7.92 8.16 14.97
N SER A 115 8.58 7.03 15.27
CA SER A 115 7.97 5.93 16.02
C SER A 115 8.69 5.57 17.31
N ALA A 116 7.93 5.44 18.40
CA ALA A 116 8.41 4.83 19.63
C ALA A 116 8.25 3.30 19.65
N SER A 117 7.66 2.69 18.63
CA SER A 117 7.45 1.24 18.49
C SER A 117 8.67 0.58 17.82
N ILE A 118 8.53 -0.67 17.38
CA ILE A 118 9.54 -1.35 16.55
C ILE A 118 9.39 -0.83 15.11
N GLU A 119 10.51 -0.43 14.50
CA GLU A 119 10.62 -0.18 13.07
C GLU A 119 11.19 -1.43 12.40
N VAL A 120 10.52 -1.97 11.39
CA VAL A 120 10.97 -3.18 10.69
C VAL A 120 11.69 -2.77 9.41
N TYR A 121 12.91 -3.29 9.25
CA TYR A 121 13.75 -3.06 8.08
C TYR A 121 13.86 -4.35 7.28
N ASP A 122 13.36 -4.30 6.05
CA ASP A 122 13.61 -5.31 5.03
C ASP A 122 15.09 -5.24 4.61
N ILE A 123 15.80 -6.36 4.69
CA ILE A 123 17.24 -6.43 4.46
C ILE A 123 17.54 -7.25 3.20
N ASP A 124 18.79 -7.19 2.71
CA ASP A 124 19.25 -8.21 1.76
C ASP A 124 19.18 -9.59 2.45
N ASP A 125 18.20 -10.41 2.06
CA ASP A 125 17.98 -11.78 2.54
C ASP A 125 19.29 -12.57 2.64
N ILE A 126 19.55 -13.14 3.81
CA ILE A 126 20.84 -13.77 4.08
C ILE A 126 20.76 -14.91 5.09
N GLU A 127 21.55 -15.96 4.86
CA GLU A 127 21.86 -16.95 5.89
C GLU A 127 22.72 -16.30 7.00
N ALA A 128 22.18 -16.20 8.20
CA ALA A 128 22.85 -15.62 9.36
C ALA A 128 22.76 -16.51 10.59
N GLN A 129 23.87 -16.65 11.31
CA GLN A 129 23.86 -17.03 12.73
C GLN A 129 24.03 -15.80 13.62
N GLN A 130 24.68 -14.74 13.10
CA GLN A 130 24.86 -13.50 13.83
C GLN A 130 24.44 -12.30 12.99
N VAL A 131 23.74 -11.38 13.64
CA VAL A 131 23.30 -10.09 13.10
C VAL A 131 23.93 -8.99 13.95
N ARG A 132 24.37 -7.89 13.35
CA ARG A 132 24.99 -6.77 14.04
C ARG A 132 24.40 -5.46 13.54
N ILE A 133 23.83 -4.71 14.49
CA ILE A 133 23.37 -3.34 14.29
C ILE A 133 24.51 -2.40 14.71
N LYS A 134 24.98 -1.61 13.76
CA LYS A 134 26.09 -0.68 13.93
C LYS A 134 25.59 0.75 13.77
N THR A 135 25.56 1.52 14.85
CA THR A 135 24.96 2.85 14.89
C THR A 135 26.03 3.93 14.99
N PHE A 136 25.91 5.01 14.21
CA PHE A 136 26.93 6.06 14.08
C PHE A 136 26.59 7.35 14.79
N GLU A 137 25.40 7.90 14.55
CA GLU A 137 24.97 9.20 15.07
C GLU A 137 23.44 9.27 15.20
N ASN A 138 22.95 10.25 15.97
CA ASN A 138 21.53 10.53 16.13
C ASN A 138 21.23 12.04 15.97
N SER A 139 19.99 12.38 15.62
CA SER A 139 19.57 13.77 15.38
C SER A 139 19.64 14.68 16.62
N ALA A 140 19.71 14.11 17.83
CA ALA A 140 19.93 14.88 19.06
C ALA A 140 21.40 15.30 19.27
N GLY A 141 22.32 14.82 18.43
CA GLY A 141 23.75 15.17 18.50
C GLY A 141 24.47 14.60 19.71
N THR A 142 23.88 13.61 20.39
CA THR A 142 24.52 12.97 21.56
C THR A 142 25.37 11.79 21.14
N SER A 143 26.43 11.50 21.90
CA SER A 143 27.25 10.31 21.67
C SER A 143 26.62 9.01 22.18
N TRP A 144 25.36 9.03 22.66
CA TRP A 144 24.68 7.88 23.25
C TRP A 144 23.63 7.32 22.30
N THR A 145 23.79 6.06 21.92
CA THR A 145 22.76 5.28 21.24
C THR A 145 21.95 4.52 22.28
N ASN A 146 20.64 4.43 22.06
CA ASN A 146 19.74 3.66 22.90
C ASN A 146 18.85 2.80 22.00
N ILE A 147 18.72 1.51 22.31
CA ILE A 147 17.81 0.58 21.62
C ILE A 147 16.99 -0.12 22.69
N LYS A 148 15.67 -0.16 22.54
CA LYS A 148 14.76 -0.75 23.51
C LYS A 148 14.56 -2.23 23.24
N GLU A 149 14.32 -2.61 22.00
CA GLU A 149 14.06 -4.00 21.60
C GLU A 149 14.54 -4.24 20.17
N VAL A 150 14.91 -5.48 19.86
CA VAL A 150 15.22 -5.97 18.51
C VAL A 150 14.50 -7.28 18.26
N GLU A 151 13.82 -7.36 17.13
CA GLU A 151 13.24 -8.59 16.59
C GLU A 151 13.96 -8.96 15.30
N ILE A 152 14.14 -10.26 15.04
CA ILE A 152 14.70 -10.77 13.80
C ILE A 152 13.62 -11.62 13.16
N TYR A 153 13.36 -11.43 11.87
CA TYR A 153 12.38 -12.22 11.14
C TYR A 153 13.03 -12.95 9.99
N GLY A 154 12.47 -14.10 9.63
CA GLY A 154 13.03 -14.92 8.58
C GLY A 154 12.14 -16.10 8.20
N ALA A 155 12.53 -16.77 7.12
CA ALA A 155 11.88 -18.00 6.69
C ALA A 155 12.22 -19.12 7.69
N GLY A 156 11.24 -19.52 8.51
CA GLY A 156 11.39 -20.71 9.35
C GLY A 156 11.74 -21.92 8.49
N SER A 157 12.57 -22.83 9.03
CA SER A 157 13.00 -24.03 8.32
C SER A 157 11.83 -25.02 8.08
N GLN A 158 11.00 -24.79 7.08
CA GLN A 158 10.26 -25.76 6.25
C GLN A 158 9.38 -24.99 5.26
N GLU A 159 9.25 -25.53 4.04
CA GLU A 159 8.42 -25.05 2.92
C GLU A 159 7.17 -24.29 3.35
N ASP A 160 7.17 -22.95 3.32
CA ASP A 160 5.93 -22.18 3.39
C ASP A 160 6.14 -20.78 2.79
N GLY A 161 5.53 -20.56 1.63
CA GLY A 161 5.68 -19.33 0.84
C GLY A 161 5.69 -19.57 -0.66
N GLU A 162 5.90 -20.80 -1.15
CA GLU A 162 5.78 -21.11 -2.58
C GLU A 162 4.32 -20.91 -3.05
N LEU A 163 4.13 -20.00 -4.00
CA LEU A 163 2.83 -19.67 -4.56
C LEU A 163 2.45 -20.67 -5.67
N THR A 164 1.19 -21.08 -5.67
CA THR A 164 0.67 -21.96 -6.73
C THR A 164 0.50 -21.19 -8.04
N VAL A 165 1.28 -21.56 -9.05
CA VAL A 165 1.16 -21.03 -10.41
C VAL A 165 0.07 -21.80 -11.15
N ASP A 166 -0.96 -21.10 -11.62
CA ASP A 166 -2.08 -21.70 -12.36
C ASP A 166 -1.64 -22.09 -13.78
N ARG A 167 -0.89 -21.22 -14.45
CA ARG A 167 -0.36 -21.49 -15.78
C ARG A 167 0.88 -20.66 -16.13
N ALA A 168 1.62 -21.15 -17.12
CA ALA A 168 2.69 -20.42 -17.78
C ALA A 168 2.42 -20.28 -19.28
N PHE A 169 2.77 -19.13 -19.85
CA PHE A 169 2.65 -18.84 -21.28
C PHE A 169 3.77 -17.91 -21.76
N ASP A 170 3.97 -17.83 -23.06
CA ASP A 170 4.92 -16.91 -23.69
C ASP A 170 4.26 -16.13 -24.85
N ASP A 171 5.03 -15.29 -25.53
CA ASP A 171 4.57 -14.47 -26.65
C ASP A 171 4.45 -15.26 -27.98
N GLY A 172 4.30 -16.58 -27.92
CA GLY A 172 4.26 -17.48 -29.09
C GLY A 172 5.65 -17.77 -29.66
N THR A 173 6.69 -17.68 -28.83
CA THR A 173 8.11 -17.85 -29.22
C THR A 173 8.70 -19.21 -28.86
N SER A 174 7.95 -20.05 -28.13
CA SER A 174 8.40 -21.38 -27.73
C SER A 174 8.55 -22.36 -28.88
N HIS A 175 9.54 -23.23 -28.74
CA HIS A 175 9.64 -24.43 -29.54
C HIS A 175 8.54 -25.43 -29.14
N SER A 176 7.86 -26.02 -30.13
CA SER A 176 6.70 -26.92 -29.90
C SER A 176 6.96 -28.10 -28.96
N SER A 177 8.19 -28.62 -28.90
CA SER A 177 8.57 -29.71 -27.97
C SER A 177 8.95 -29.25 -26.56
N TYR A 178 9.06 -27.94 -26.34
CA TYR A 178 9.54 -27.31 -25.10
C TYR A 178 8.64 -26.13 -24.71
N PRO A 179 7.33 -26.38 -24.46
CA PRO A 179 6.35 -25.33 -24.17
C PRO A 179 6.56 -24.70 -22.79
N PRO A 180 5.94 -23.53 -22.51
CA PRO A 180 5.99 -22.85 -21.21
C PRO A 180 5.61 -23.71 -20.01
N ALA A 181 4.68 -24.65 -20.18
CA ALA A 181 4.23 -25.54 -19.11
C ALA A 181 5.35 -26.43 -18.52
N ASN A 182 6.42 -26.69 -19.28
CA ASN A 182 7.58 -27.44 -18.79
C ASN A 182 8.43 -26.65 -17.79
N ALA A 183 8.18 -25.34 -17.61
CA ALA A 183 8.91 -24.53 -16.65
C ALA A 183 8.20 -24.42 -15.29
N ILE A 184 7.07 -25.12 -15.11
CA ILE A 184 6.28 -25.10 -13.87
C ILE A 184 5.81 -26.52 -13.50
N ASP A 185 6.56 -27.54 -13.89
CA ASP A 185 6.19 -28.96 -13.75
C ASP A 185 6.92 -29.68 -12.60
N ASN A 186 7.62 -28.92 -11.75
CA ASN A 186 8.47 -29.41 -10.66
C ASN A 186 9.61 -30.33 -11.12
N SER A 187 10.17 -30.10 -12.31
CA SER A 187 11.32 -30.80 -12.85
C SER A 187 12.40 -29.85 -13.38
N THR A 188 13.51 -29.76 -12.67
CA THR A 188 14.73 -29.09 -13.15
C THR A 188 15.50 -29.87 -14.23
N ALA A 189 15.02 -31.04 -14.65
CA ALA A 189 15.72 -31.90 -15.62
C ALA A 189 15.72 -31.29 -17.02
N TRP A 190 16.87 -31.26 -17.70
CA TRP A 190 17.03 -30.69 -19.04
C TRP A 190 16.00 -31.16 -20.11
N ALA A 191 15.46 -32.37 -19.98
CA ALA A 191 14.44 -32.89 -20.88
C ALA A 191 13.10 -32.16 -20.74
N SER A 192 12.79 -31.64 -19.55
CA SER A 192 11.66 -30.76 -19.28
C SER A 192 12.15 -29.33 -19.14
N ARG A 193 11.97 -28.55 -20.21
CA ARG A 193 12.30 -27.14 -20.21
C ARG A 193 11.35 -26.38 -21.11
N TRP A 194 11.16 -25.11 -20.81
CA TRP A 194 10.74 -24.12 -21.78
C TRP A 194 11.95 -23.71 -22.62
N ALA A 195 11.77 -23.59 -23.94
CA ALA A 195 12.82 -23.09 -24.83
C ALA A 195 12.23 -22.14 -25.89
N ALA A 196 12.79 -20.94 -25.98
CA ALA A 196 12.35 -19.91 -26.93
C ALA A 196 13.53 -19.25 -27.63
N GLU A 197 13.33 -18.86 -28.89
CA GLU A 197 14.35 -18.19 -29.71
C GLU A 197 14.14 -16.67 -29.70
N ALA A 198 15.16 -15.94 -29.23
CA ALA A 198 15.19 -14.50 -29.07
C ALA A 198 15.10 -13.68 -30.37
N GLY A 199 15.49 -14.22 -31.53
CA GLY A 199 15.41 -13.49 -32.81
C GLY A 199 16.12 -12.11 -32.85
N GLY A 200 16.94 -11.77 -31.84
CA GLY A 200 17.56 -10.45 -31.65
C GLY A 200 16.96 -9.57 -30.53
N SER A 201 15.90 -10.02 -29.86
CA SER A 201 15.20 -9.35 -28.76
C SER A 201 15.04 -10.31 -27.57
N ALA A 202 14.66 -9.83 -26.38
CA ALA A 202 14.37 -10.71 -25.25
C ALA A 202 13.14 -11.61 -25.50
N VAL A 203 13.09 -12.78 -24.86
CA VAL A 203 11.90 -13.64 -24.81
C VAL A 203 11.28 -13.60 -23.42
N ASN A 204 9.95 -13.64 -23.38
CA ASN A 204 9.19 -13.55 -22.14
C ASN A 204 8.54 -14.90 -21.82
N LEU A 205 8.81 -15.40 -20.62
CA LEU A 205 8.02 -16.46 -19.98
C LEU A 205 7.19 -15.79 -18.88
N THR A 206 5.86 -15.88 -18.99
CA THR A 206 4.93 -15.30 -18.02
C THR A 206 4.25 -16.41 -17.23
N LEU A 207 4.30 -16.29 -15.91
CA LEU A 207 3.60 -17.11 -14.94
C LEU A 207 2.39 -16.33 -14.45
N GLU A 208 1.25 -17.02 -14.33
CA GLU A 208 0.00 -16.45 -13.83
C GLU A 208 -0.46 -17.24 -12.60
N LEU A 209 -0.72 -16.50 -11.53
CA LEU A 209 -1.39 -16.96 -10.33
C LEU A 209 -2.91 -16.87 -10.53
N ALA A 210 -3.68 -17.66 -9.79
CA ALA A 210 -5.15 -17.63 -9.88
C ALA A 210 -5.74 -16.25 -9.56
N GLU A 211 -5.12 -15.53 -8.62
CA GLU A 211 -5.45 -14.16 -8.21
C GLU A 211 -4.17 -13.41 -7.81
N ALA A 212 -4.27 -12.11 -7.57
CA ALA A 212 -3.12 -11.32 -7.15
C ALA A 212 -2.62 -11.77 -5.77
N LYS A 213 -1.31 -12.00 -5.63
CA LYS A 213 -0.65 -12.37 -4.38
C LYS A 213 0.57 -11.51 -4.13
N SER A 214 0.98 -11.40 -2.88
CA SER A 214 2.30 -10.87 -2.54
C SER A 214 3.37 -11.80 -3.10
N VAL A 215 4.23 -11.31 -3.97
CA VAL A 215 5.41 -12.01 -4.50
C VAL A 215 6.65 -11.30 -3.99
N LYS A 216 7.57 -12.08 -3.42
CA LYS A 216 8.79 -11.62 -2.74
C LYS A 216 10.07 -12.20 -3.33
N GLU A 217 10.01 -13.46 -3.76
CA GLU A 217 11.13 -14.09 -4.44
C GLU A 217 10.67 -14.80 -5.71
N VAL A 218 11.57 -14.89 -6.69
CA VAL A 218 11.40 -15.72 -7.88
C VAL A 218 12.56 -16.70 -7.94
N GLY A 219 12.25 -17.99 -7.86
CA GLY A 219 13.20 -19.06 -8.12
C GLY A 219 13.27 -19.38 -9.61
N VAL A 220 14.45 -19.42 -10.21
CA VAL A 220 14.64 -19.86 -11.59
C VAL A 220 15.76 -20.90 -11.68
N ALA A 221 15.45 -22.07 -12.25
CA ALA A 221 16.44 -23.03 -12.69
C ALA A 221 16.75 -22.79 -14.18
N TRP A 222 17.98 -22.32 -14.43
CA TRP A 222 18.41 -21.95 -15.78
C TRP A 222 18.88 -23.18 -16.57
N GLY A 223 18.48 -23.24 -17.84
CA GLY A 223 18.92 -24.31 -18.73
C GLY A 223 20.44 -24.29 -18.96
N GLN A 224 21.13 -25.36 -18.58
CA GLN A 224 22.60 -25.45 -18.53
C GLN A 224 23.24 -24.37 -17.63
N GLY A 225 22.56 -23.99 -16.55
CA GLY A 225 22.98 -22.92 -15.63
C GLY A 225 24.30 -23.17 -14.90
N ASP A 226 24.92 -24.35 -15.01
CA ASP A 226 26.25 -24.70 -14.50
C ASP A 226 27.38 -24.49 -15.52
N SER A 227 27.03 -24.06 -16.73
CA SER A 227 27.98 -23.88 -17.84
C SER A 227 27.82 -22.56 -18.59
N ARG A 228 26.74 -21.81 -18.31
CA ARG A 228 26.47 -20.49 -18.88
C ARG A 228 25.65 -19.63 -17.92
N THR A 229 25.92 -18.33 -17.96
CA THR A 229 25.12 -17.32 -17.27
C THR A 229 24.02 -16.82 -18.20
N HIS A 230 22.92 -16.33 -17.63
CA HIS A 230 21.80 -15.74 -18.35
C HIS A 230 21.53 -14.34 -17.80
N THR A 231 21.39 -13.35 -18.67
CA THR A 231 20.99 -11.99 -18.30
C THR A 231 19.49 -11.87 -18.44
N PHE A 232 18.82 -11.38 -17.40
CA PHE A 232 17.35 -11.35 -17.35
C PHE A 232 16.83 -10.18 -16.53
N GLU A 233 15.55 -9.90 -16.75
CA GLU A 233 14.75 -8.97 -15.96
C GLU A 233 13.50 -9.72 -15.48
N ILE A 234 12.97 -9.35 -14.31
CA ILE A 234 11.69 -9.82 -13.80
C ILE A 234 10.73 -8.64 -13.76
N TYR A 235 9.55 -8.86 -14.31
CA TYR A 235 8.44 -7.91 -14.27
C TYR A 235 7.24 -8.53 -13.58
N ALA A 236 6.42 -7.71 -12.95
CA ALA A 236 5.20 -8.15 -12.28
C ALA A 236 4.06 -7.16 -12.48
N ARG A 237 2.82 -7.62 -12.38
CA ARG A 237 1.61 -6.78 -12.41
C ARG A 237 0.45 -7.40 -11.61
N PRO A 238 -0.43 -6.58 -11.01
CA PRO A 238 -1.49 -7.04 -10.11
C PRO A 238 -2.65 -7.78 -10.81
N GLY A 239 -2.71 -7.77 -12.14
CA GLY A 239 -3.80 -8.42 -12.89
C GLY A 239 -3.36 -9.05 -14.22
N THR A 240 -4.32 -9.54 -15.00
CA THR A 240 -4.05 -10.10 -16.35
C THR A 240 -3.91 -9.03 -17.45
N SER A 241 -4.07 -7.75 -17.12
CA SER A 241 -3.92 -6.58 -17.99
C SER A 241 -3.23 -5.43 -17.25
N GLY A 242 -2.89 -4.35 -17.96
CA GLY A 242 -2.24 -3.17 -17.37
C GLY A 242 -0.71 -3.18 -17.47
N THR A 243 -0.10 -2.22 -16.78
CA THR A 243 1.33 -1.90 -16.85
C THR A 243 2.17 -2.95 -16.12
N TRP A 244 3.35 -3.25 -16.67
CA TRP A 244 4.35 -4.09 -16.03
C TRP A 244 5.31 -3.23 -15.20
N THR A 245 5.51 -3.61 -13.95
CA THR A 245 6.55 -3.05 -13.08
C THR A 245 7.78 -3.93 -13.16
N LYS A 246 8.96 -3.36 -13.43
CA LYS A 246 10.22 -4.11 -13.32
C LYS A 246 10.55 -4.22 -11.83
N VAL A 247 10.71 -5.44 -11.33
CA VAL A 247 10.95 -5.73 -9.90
C VAL A 247 12.29 -6.39 -9.64
N HIS A 248 13.01 -6.79 -10.70
CA HIS A 248 14.38 -7.30 -10.57
C HIS A 248 15.09 -7.24 -11.93
N ASP A 249 16.42 -7.13 -11.91
CA ASP A 249 17.26 -7.44 -13.06
C ASP A 249 18.63 -7.96 -12.58
N SER A 250 19.13 -8.99 -13.24
CA SER A 250 20.36 -9.66 -12.80
C SER A 250 21.00 -10.54 -13.89
N VAL A 251 22.11 -11.17 -13.52
CA VAL A 251 22.78 -12.21 -14.28
C VAL A 251 22.85 -13.47 -13.42
N SER A 252 22.36 -14.60 -13.94
CA SER A 252 22.39 -15.87 -13.22
C SER A 252 23.82 -16.33 -12.93
N SER A 253 23.98 -17.19 -11.92
CA SER A 253 25.29 -17.54 -11.35
C SER A 253 26.25 -18.22 -12.33
N GLY A 254 25.73 -19.02 -13.25
CA GLY A 254 26.55 -19.86 -14.14
C GLY A 254 27.19 -21.06 -13.43
N ASN A 255 26.78 -21.40 -12.20
CA ASN A 255 27.39 -22.43 -11.36
C ASN A 255 26.46 -23.58 -10.96
N THR A 256 25.17 -23.54 -11.30
CA THR A 256 24.20 -24.56 -10.87
C THR A 256 23.09 -24.80 -11.89
N THR A 257 22.56 -26.02 -11.89
CA THR A 257 21.32 -26.38 -12.61
C THR A 257 20.09 -26.46 -11.69
N ASP A 258 20.30 -26.29 -10.39
CA ASP A 258 19.23 -26.17 -9.41
C ASP A 258 18.61 -24.76 -9.46
N ILE A 259 17.51 -24.57 -8.72
CA ILE A 259 16.82 -23.29 -8.62
C ILE A 259 17.75 -22.27 -7.94
N GLU A 260 18.02 -21.16 -8.63
CA GLU A 260 18.57 -19.94 -8.03
C GLU A 260 17.40 -19.08 -7.54
N ARG A 261 17.44 -18.60 -6.30
CA ARG A 261 16.42 -17.71 -5.74
C ARG A 261 16.86 -16.26 -5.90
N TYR A 262 15.96 -15.43 -6.43
CA TYR A 262 16.17 -14.01 -6.58
C TYR A 262 15.15 -13.27 -5.73
N ASN A 263 15.63 -12.55 -4.72
CA ASN A 263 14.82 -11.56 -4.02
C ASN A 263 14.43 -10.46 -5.01
N ILE A 264 13.15 -10.12 -5.07
CA ILE A 264 12.62 -9.08 -5.95
C ILE A 264 12.15 -7.89 -5.12
N ASP A 265 11.92 -6.75 -5.76
CA ASP A 265 11.11 -5.71 -5.12
C ASP A 265 9.73 -6.33 -4.84
N ASP A 266 9.44 -6.58 -3.56
CA ASP A 266 8.18 -7.20 -3.15
C ASP A 266 7.01 -6.48 -3.84
N ILE A 267 6.04 -7.25 -4.34
CA ILE A 267 4.93 -6.70 -5.12
C ILE A 267 3.66 -7.55 -5.04
N THR A 268 2.48 -6.93 -4.98
CA THR A 268 1.23 -7.63 -5.31
C THR A 268 1.16 -7.89 -6.81
N ALA A 269 1.17 -9.16 -7.20
CA ALA A 269 1.13 -9.58 -8.59
C ALA A 269 0.21 -10.77 -8.82
N GLN A 270 -0.59 -10.72 -9.89
CA GLN A 270 -1.23 -11.91 -10.45
C GLN A 270 -0.36 -12.52 -11.56
N GLN A 271 0.44 -11.71 -12.24
CA GLN A 271 1.35 -12.20 -13.27
C GLN A 271 2.78 -11.75 -13.02
N VAL A 272 3.70 -12.70 -13.15
CA VAL A 272 5.15 -12.49 -13.05
C VAL A 272 5.80 -12.95 -14.36
N ARG A 273 6.69 -12.15 -14.91
CA ARG A 273 7.34 -12.37 -16.20
C ARG A 273 8.84 -12.40 -16.04
N VAL A 274 9.44 -13.52 -16.43
CA VAL A 274 10.88 -13.65 -16.62
C VAL A 274 11.20 -13.27 -18.07
N LYS A 275 11.87 -12.14 -18.25
CA LYS A 275 12.33 -11.64 -19.55
C LYS A 275 13.80 -12.01 -19.73
N ALA A 276 14.05 -13.11 -20.44
CA ALA A 276 15.40 -13.60 -20.70
C ALA A 276 16.00 -12.88 -21.93
N GLN A 277 17.12 -12.19 -21.73
CA GLN A 277 17.71 -11.30 -22.72
C GLN A 277 18.86 -11.96 -23.51
N SER A 278 19.82 -12.55 -22.81
CA SER A 278 21.01 -13.16 -23.43
C SER A 278 21.64 -14.23 -22.54
N ASN A 279 22.56 -15.02 -23.10
CA ASN A 279 23.37 -15.98 -22.35
C ASN A 279 24.85 -15.96 -22.78
N SER A 280 25.75 -16.37 -21.89
CA SER A 280 27.20 -16.31 -22.13
C SER A 280 27.72 -17.24 -23.23
N ALA A 281 26.92 -18.19 -23.71
CA ALA A 281 27.24 -19.04 -24.85
C ALA A 281 26.99 -18.34 -26.21
N GLY A 282 26.38 -17.15 -26.21
CA GLY A 282 26.07 -16.39 -27.42
C GLY A 282 24.97 -17.01 -28.29
N SER A 283 24.18 -17.94 -27.73
CA SER A 283 23.04 -18.55 -28.43
C SER A 283 21.81 -17.66 -28.33
N ASN A 284 21.03 -17.58 -29.41
CA ASN A 284 19.73 -16.91 -29.40
C ASN A 284 18.64 -17.74 -28.69
N TRP A 285 18.93 -18.95 -28.22
CA TRP A 285 17.97 -19.79 -27.51
C TRP A 285 18.08 -19.59 -26.01
N MET A 286 16.98 -19.16 -25.39
CA MET A 286 16.82 -19.12 -23.93
C MET A 286 16.12 -20.38 -23.47
N ASN A 287 16.57 -20.93 -22.33
CA ASN A 287 16.07 -22.18 -21.79
C ASN A 287 15.90 -22.03 -20.29
N ILE A 288 14.72 -22.36 -19.77
CA ILE A 288 14.42 -22.39 -18.34
C ILE A 288 13.81 -23.75 -18.04
N THR A 289 14.35 -24.46 -17.06
CA THR A 289 13.86 -25.79 -16.66
C THR A 289 12.77 -25.69 -15.59
N GLU A 290 12.87 -24.74 -14.67
CA GLU A 290 11.85 -24.53 -13.63
C GLU A 290 11.78 -23.07 -13.21
N VAL A 291 10.59 -22.58 -12.88
CA VAL A 291 10.35 -21.31 -12.21
C VAL A 291 9.39 -21.53 -11.05
N LYS A 292 9.72 -20.97 -9.89
CA LYS A 292 8.88 -20.94 -8.70
C LYS A 292 8.68 -19.51 -8.23
N LEU A 293 7.47 -19.18 -7.78
CA LEU A 293 7.18 -17.90 -7.17
C LEU A 293 7.05 -18.11 -5.67
N TYR A 294 7.61 -17.20 -4.87
CA TYR A 294 7.48 -17.23 -3.42
C TYR A 294 6.95 -15.90 -2.91
N GLY A 295 6.14 -15.95 -1.86
CA GLY A 295 5.57 -14.79 -1.19
C GLY A 295 4.51 -15.23 -0.19
N SER A 296 3.41 -14.50 -0.06
CA SER A 296 2.35 -14.85 0.90
C SER A 296 0.97 -14.93 0.27
N GLU A 297 0.09 -15.77 0.85
CA GLU A 297 -1.31 -15.85 0.43
C GLU A 297 -2.12 -14.58 0.73
N ALA A 298 -1.60 -13.69 1.59
CA ALA A 298 -2.17 -12.39 1.90
C ALA A 298 -1.82 -11.36 0.81
N GLU A 299 -2.74 -10.42 0.54
CA GLU A 299 -2.41 -9.22 -0.22
C GLU A 299 -1.22 -8.53 0.47
N CYS A 300 -0.20 -8.15 -0.30
CA CYS A 300 0.91 -7.42 0.30
C CYS A 300 0.35 -6.09 0.81
N ASN A 301 0.55 -5.82 2.09
CA ASN A 301 0.21 -4.55 2.70
C ASN A 301 1.43 -4.12 3.53
N PRO A 302 2.36 -3.28 3.01
CA PRO A 302 2.50 -2.76 1.64
C PRO A 302 3.83 -3.16 0.95
N CYS A 303 3.75 -3.71 -0.25
CA CYS A 303 4.89 -3.86 -1.17
C CYS A 303 4.49 -3.45 -2.60
N GLY A 304 4.82 -2.20 -2.90
CA GLY A 304 4.62 -1.51 -4.16
C GLY A 304 5.19 -0.10 -3.99
N PRO A 305 5.46 0.66 -5.06
CA PRO A 305 5.93 2.03 -4.91
C PRO A 305 4.91 2.79 -4.05
N ILE A 306 5.32 3.19 -2.85
CA ILE A 306 4.53 4.00 -1.90
C ILE A 306 4.06 5.22 -2.69
N ALA A 307 2.75 5.39 -2.86
CA ALA A 307 2.23 6.57 -3.53
C ALA A 307 2.79 7.82 -2.84
N GLU A 308 3.46 8.69 -3.60
CA GLU A 308 4.05 9.92 -3.06
C GLU A 308 2.99 11.03 -3.09
N TYR A 309 2.13 10.99 -4.11
CA TYR A 309 1.07 11.96 -4.32
C TYR A 309 -0.27 11.25 -4.43
N PRO A 310 -1.38 11.88 -3.99
CA PRO A 310 -2.73 11.35 -4.22
C PRO A 310 -3.00 10.96 -5.66
N SER A 311 -2.44 11.67 -6.64
CA SER A 311 -2.57 11.34 -8.07
C SER A 311 -2.03 9.96 -8.45
N ASP A 312 -1.14 9.38 -7.67
CA ASP A 312 -0.58 8.04 -7.91
C ASP A 312 -1.61 6.94 -7.59
N LEU A 313 -2.62 7.27 -6.78
CA LEU A 313 -3.75 6.41 -6.38
C LEU A 313 -5.04 6.73 -7.17
N MET A 314 -4.93 7.46 -8.28
CA MET A 314 -6.07 7.84 -9.12
C MET A 314 -5.84 7.36 -10.55
N ASP A 315 -6.72 6.46 -11.04
CA ASP A 315 -6.68 5.99 -12.44
C ASP A 315 -6.65 7.14 -13.45
N ASN A 316 -7.42 8.19 -13.19
CA ASN A 316 -7.42 9.41 -13.98
C ASN A 316 -7.64 10.64 -13.10
N TYR A 317 -6.55 11.20 -12.58
CA TYR A 317 -6.59 12.43 -11.78
C TYR A 317 -7.15 13.66 -12.53
N ASN A 318 -7.23 13.65 -13.87
CA ASN A 318 -7.85 14.75 -14.63
C ASN A 318 -9.39 14.76 -14.51
N GLN A 319 -9.99 13.61 -14.22
CA GLN A 319 -11.44 13.46 -14.09
C GLN A 319 -12.00 14.07 -12.80
N TRP A 320 -11.18 14.77 -12.01
CA TRP A 320 -11.57 15.29 -10.73
C TRP A 320 -11.02 16.69 -10.50
N LYS A 321 -11.75 17.50 -9.74
CA LYS A 321 -11.19 18.64 -8.99
C LYS A 321 -11.42 18.41 -7.51
N ILE A 322 -10.58 18.99 -6.67
CA ILE A 322 -10.78 19.00 -5.23
C ILE A 322 -11.21 20.39 -4.75
N THR A 323 -12.08 20.42 -3.75
CA THR A 323 -12.40 21.63 -2.98
C THR A 323 -11.88 21.46 -1.55
N TYR A 324 -11.11 22.42 -1.06
CA TYR A 324 -10.54 22.44 0.29
C TYR A 324 -11.43 23.18 1.30
N PRO A 325 -11.21 22.99 2.61
CA PRO A 325 -12.04 23.60 3.65
C PRO A 325 -11.68 25.06 3.93
N ILE A 326 -10.82 25.68 3.11
CA ILE A 326 -10.32 27.05 3.26
C ILE A 326 -10.80 27.97 2.12
N ALA A 327 -10.81 29.28 2.39
CA ALA A 327 -11.10 30.30 1.40
C ALA A 327 -9.84 30.83 0.74
N ASP A 328 -9.96 31.25 -0.51
CA ASP A 328 -8.97 32.10 -1.16
C ASP A 328 -9.08 33.57 -0.67
N SER A 329 -8.30 34.44 -1.29
CA SER A 329 -8.27 35.87 -0.94
C SER A 329 -9.57 36.61 -1.20
N ASP A 330 -10.44 36.08 -2.06
CA ASP A 330 -11.73 36.66 -2.40
C ASP A 330 -12.86 36.10 -1.52
N GLY A 331 -12.56 35.13 -0.65
CA GLY A 331 -13.51 34.49 0.25
C GLY A 331 -14.20 33.27 -0.36
N ASP A 332 -13.78 32.85 -1.55
CA ASP A 332 -14.34 31.69 -2.25
C ASP A 332 -13.59 30.41 -1.83
N PRO A 333 -14.27 29.25 -1.77
CA PRO A 333 -13.62 27.97 -1.48
C PRO A 333 -12.47 27.67 -2.45
N VAL A 334 -11.31 27.28 -1.91
CA VAL A 334 -10.15 26.92 -2.74
C VAL A 334 -10.45 25.64 -3.55
N GLU A 335 -10.45 25.75 -4.88
CA GLU A 335 -10.59 24.62 -5.80
C GLU A 335 -9.31 24.37 -6.59
N ILE A 336 -8.84 23.11 -6.62
CA ILE A 336 -7.71 22.69 -7.46
C ILE A 336 -8.22 21.75 -8.57
N LYS A 337 -8.02 22.16 -9.83
CA LYS A 337 -8.53 21.45 -11.03
C LYS A 337 -7.50 20.58 -11.75
N GLN A 338 -6.23 20.67 -11.37
CA GLN A 338 -5.11 19.94 -11.98
C GLN A 338 -4.41 19.18 -10.88
N LEU A 339 -4.74 17.90 -10.71
CA LEU A 339 -4.38 17.14 -9.51
C LEU A 339 -3.06 16.38 -9.61
N TYR A 340 -2.33 16.48 -10.73
CA TYR A 340 -1.03 15.83 -10.89
C TYR A 340 -0.04 16.34 -9.82
N GLN A 341 0.41 15.43 -8.96
CA GLN A 341 1.34 15.71 -7.86
C GLN A 341 0.86 16.81 -6.88
N VAL A 342 -0.46 16.98 -6.74
CA VAL A 342 -1.04 17.90 -5.76
C VAL A 342 -1.14 17.20 -4.41
N THR A 343 -0.57 17.83 -3.38
CA THR A 343 -0.71 17.43 -1.98
C THR A 343 -0.87 18.66 -1.09
N SER A 344 -1.57 18.51 0.03
CA SER A 344 -1.78 19.55 1.05
C SER A 344 -2.11 18.90 2.40
N GLU A 345 -2.22 19.70 3.47
CA GLU A 345 -2.69 19.19 4.77
C GLU A 345 -4.13 18.64 4.72
N TYR A 346 -4.93 19.01 3.71
CA TYR A 346 -6.32 18.57 3.55
C TYR A 346 -6.46 17.36 2.63
N PHE A 347 -5.43 17.06 1.84
CA PHE A 347 -5.45 16.05 0.78
C PHE A 347 -4.05 15.52 0.53
N TYR A 348 -3.76 14.34 1.07
CA TYR A 348 -2.42 13.75 1.07
C TYR A 348 -2.51 12.22 1.06
N VAL A 349 -1.40 11.55 0.75
CA VAL A 349 -1.33 10.08 0.88
C VAL A 349 -1.08 9.72 2.34
N ASN A 350 -1.77 8.69 2.84
CA ASN A 350 -1.56 8.15 4.18
C ASN A 350 -0.15 7.58 4.36
N GLU A 351 0.23 7.27 5.61
CA GLU A 351 1.57 6.79 5.92
C GLU A 351 1.93 5.46 5.23
N THR A 352 0.93 4.62 4.94
CA THR A 352 1.09 3.32 4.27
C THR A 352 1.23 3.43 2.75
N GLY A 353 1.00 4.60 2.15
CA GLY A 353 1.14 4.79 0.71
C GLY A 353 0.02 4.20 -0.15
N ASP A 354 -1.08 3.76 0.46
CA ASP A 354 -2.15 2.98 -0.16
C ASP A 354 -3.52 3.66 -0.10
N GLY A 355 -3.61 4.85 0.50
CA GLY A 355 -4.87 5.56 0.65
C GLY A 355 -4.70 7.08 0.60
N ILE A 356 -5.68 7.74 0.00
CA ILE A 356 -5.78 9.20 -0.06
C ILE A 356 -6.58 9.67 1.16
N VAL A 357 -5.95 10.50 2.00
CA VAL A 357 -6.59 11.12 3.16
C VAL A 357 -7.27 12.42 2.76
N PHE A 358 -8.56 12.52 3.05
CA PHE A 358 -9.37 13.73 2.93
C PHE A 358 -9.64 14.27 4.33
N TYR A 359 -8.88 15.29 4.72
CA TYR A 359 -8.89 15.88 6.06
C TYR A 359 -9.61 17.23 6.07
N ALA A 360 -10.59 17.39 6.98
CA ALA A 360 -11.39 18.61 7.12
C ALA A 360 -11.47 19.07 8.58
N PRO A 361 -10.50 19.87 9.06
CA PRO A 361 -10.48 20.40 10.42
C PRO A 361 -11.53 21.49 10.61
N ILE A 362 -12.06 21.66 11.82
CA ILE A 362 -13.04 22.72 12.14
C ILE A 362 -12.33 23.91 12.79
N ASN A 363 -11.98 24.88 11.95
CA ASN A 363 -11.28 26.09 12.33
C ASN A 363 -12.12 27.36 12.09
N ASP A 364 -11.68 28.47 12.70
CA ASP A 364 -12.34 29.78 12.58
C ASP A 364 -12.27 30.37 11.15
N ASP A 365 -11.27 30.00 10.36
CA ASP A 365 -10.99 30.48 9.00
C ASP A 365 -11.54 29.58 7.89
N ASN A 366 -12.28 28.53 8.26
CA ASN A 366 -12.90 27.63 7.30
C ASN A 366 -13.92 28.34 6.41
N ALA A 367 -13.91 27.96 5.14
CA ALA A 367 -14.77 28.56 4.13
C ALA A 367 -15.94 27.67 3.75
N PRO A 368 -17.18 28.11 3.98
CA PRO A 368 -18.36 27.46 3.42
C PRO A 368 -18.43 27.70 1.91
N THR A 369 -18.94 26.72 1.15
CA THR A 369 -19.30 26.94 -0.27
C THR A 369 -20.58 27.79 -0.38
N GLU A 370 -20.81 28.44 -1.53
CA GLU A 370 -21.95 29.34 -1.81
C GLU A 370 -23.32 28.80 -1.34
N ASN A 371 -23.48 27.48 -1.29
CA ASN A 371 -24.73 26.81 -0.99
C ASN A 371 -24.72 25.93 0.27
N SER A 372 -23.64 25.96 1.07
CA SER A 372 -23.55 25.20 2.31
C SER A 372 -22.62 25.85 3.31
N THR A 373 -23.03 25.90 4.58
CA THR A 373 -22.24 26.37 5.71
C THR A 373 -21.24 25.35 6.27
N TYR A 374 -21.09 24.18 5.62
CA TYR A 374 -20.26 23.07 6.08
C TYR A 374 -19.01 22.88 5.22
N ILE A 375 -17.99 22.31 5.86
CA ILE A 375 -16.61 22.26 5.35
C ILE A 375 -16.33 20.95 4.64
N ARG A 376 -15.39 20.96 3.70
CA ARG A 376 -15.10 19.80 2.85
C ARG A 376 -13.64 19.71 2.46
N SER A 377 -13.16 18.48 2.35
CA SER A 377 -12.04 18.12 1.49
C SER A 377 -12.55 17.00 0.61
N GLU A 378 -12.99 17.30 -0.61
CA GLU A 378 -13.69 16.32 -1.44
C GLU A 378 -13.48 16.56 -2.94
N LEU A 379 -13.51 15.47 -3.69
CA LEU A 379 -13.47 15.47 -5.14
C LEU A 379 -14.86 15.74 -5.73
N ARG A 380 -14.91 16.53 -6.80
CA ARG A 380 -16.04 16.64 -7.73
C ARG A 380 -15.62 16.10 -9.08
N GLU A 381 -16.45 15.22 -9.62
CA GLU A 381 -16.27 14.63 -10.95
C GLU A 381 -16.16 15.69 -12.05
N ARG A 382 -15.37 15.43 -13.08
CA ARG A 382 -15.14 16.28 -14.27
C ARG A 382 -15.14 15.41 -15.53
N THR A 383 -15.03 16.05 -16.68
CA THR A 383 -14.80 15.30 -17.93
C THR A 383 -13.48 14.53 -17.83
N ALA A 384 -13.36 13.38 -18.51
CA ALA A 384 -12.15 12.54 -18.43
C ALA A 384 -10.85 13.27 -18.84
N ASP A 385 -10.95 14.34 -19.65
CA ASP A 385 -9.82 15.19 -20.05
C ASP A 385 -9.58 16.38 -19.09
N GLY A 386 -10.39 16.52 -18.04
CA GLY A 386 -10.34 17.62 -17.07
C GLY A 386 -10.69 19.00 -17.64
N SER A 387 -11.24 19.09 -18.86
CA SER A 387 -11.52 20.35 -19.52
C SER A 387 -12.67 21.13 -18.87
N SER A 388 -13.71 20.43 -18.41
CA SER A 388 -14.89 21.05 -17.81
C SER A 388 -15.53 20.18 -16.74
N ASP A 389 -16.43 20.80 -15.97
CA ASP A 389 -17.25 20.11 -14.98
C ASP A 389 -18.25 19.23 -15.73
N ILE A 390 -18.27 17.91 -15.44
CA ILE A 390 -19.21 16.98 -16.09
C ILE A 390 -20.60 17.10 -15.45
N TYR A 391 -21.60 16.79 -16.27
CA TYR A 391 -22.99 16.64 -15.91
C TYR A 391 -23.58 15.52 -16.77
N TRP A 392 -24.22 14.54 -16.14
CA TRP A 392 -24.93 13.45 -16.80
C TRP A 392 -26.40 13.42 -16.37
N THR A 393 -27.20 12.55 -16.98
CA THR A 393 -28.61 12.32 -16.60
C THR A 393 -28.73 10.92 -16.04
N THR A 394 -29.78 10.59 -15.31
CA THR A 394 -29.98 9.21 -14.81
C THR A 394 -30.32 8.17 -15.90
N SER A 395 -30.29 8.53 -17.19
CA SER A 395 -30.55 7.62 -18.30
C SER A 395 -29.26 6.91 -18.70
N GLY A 396 -29.33 5.61 -19.01
CA GLY A 396 -28.13 4.79 -19.21
C GLY A 396 -27.70 4.11 -17.92
N LYS A 397 -26.40 3.78 -17.82
CA LYS A 397 -25.79 3.18 -16.63
C LYS A 397 -24.67 4.08 -16.11
N HIS A 398 -24.70 4.43 -14.83
CA HIS A 398 -23.67 5.24 -14.19
C HIS A 398 -23.28 4.63 -12.86
N VAL A 399 -21.98 4.48 -12.62
CA VAL A 399 -21.46 3.77 -11.45
C VAL A 399 -20.37 4.60 -10.80
N VAL A 400 -20.40 4.67 -9.48
CA VAL A 400 -19.27 5.10 -8.66
C VAL A 400 -18.97 4.03 -7.63
N TYR A 401 -17.70 3.69 -7.49
CA TYR A 401 -17.18 2.76 -6.50
C TYR A 401 -16.13 3.47 -5.64
N ALA A 402 -16.10 3.17 -4.35
CA ALA A 402 -15.02 3.57 -3.45
C ALA A 402 -14.76 2.48 -2.38
N LYS A 403 -13.48 2.10 -2.21
CA LYS A 403 -12.94 1.43 -1.03
C LYS A 403 -12.42 2.50 -0.08
N GLN A 404 -13.03 2.65 1.08
CA GLN A 404 -12.72 3.76 1.99
C GLN A 404 -12.93 3.41 3.46
N ALA A 405 -12.42 4.25 4.35
CA ALA A 405 -12.74 4.22 5.78
C ALA A 405 -13.03 5.65 6.25
N ILE A 406 -14.05 5.81 7.08
CA ILE A 406 -14.27 7.05 7.84
C ILE A 406 -13.50 6.87 9.15
N THR A 407 -12.44 7.66 9.35
CA THR A 407 -11.46 7.46 10.43
C THR A 407 -11.65 8.42 11.60
N HIS A 408 -12.30 9.57 11.38
CA HIS A 408 -12.54 10.55 12.43
C HIS A 408 -13.82 11.36 12.21
N LEU A 409 -14.43 11.80 13.32
CA LEU A 409 -15.63 12.65 13.34
C LEU A 409 -15.41 13.90 14.21
N PRO A 410 -16.11 15.02 13.92
CA PRO A 410 -16.09 16.19 14.80
C PRO A 410 -16.56 15.88 16.22
N ILE A 411 -16.20 16.76 17.16
CA ILE A 411 -16.42 16.52 18.59
C ILE A 411 -17.89 16.69 18.99
N VAL A 412 -18.53 17.79 18.58
CA VAL A 412 -19.88 18.13 19.03
C VAL A 412 -20.94 17.62 18.05
N LYS A 413 -20.75 17.90 16.76
CA LYS A 413 -21.62 17.39 15.70
C LYS A 413 -20.83 16.38 14.86
N ASP A 414 -20.76 15.17 15.38
CA ASP A 414 -20.08 13.98 14.87
C ASP A 414 -20.71 13.41 13.59
N HIS A 415 -20.92 14.26 12.58
CA HIS A 415 -21.63 13.97 11.35
C HIS A 415 -20.71 14.20 10.14
N ILE A 416 -20.70 13.27 9.20
CA ILE A 416 -19.89 13.36 7.96
C ILE A 416 -20.61 12.71 6.79
N VAL A 417 -20.38 13.23 5.60
CA VAL A 417 -20.82 12.67 4.32
C VAL A 417 -19.59 12.26 3.51
N ALA A 418 -19.63 11.09 2.88
CA ALA A 418 -18.54 10.56 2.06
C ALA A 418 -18.90 10.54 0.55
N THR A 419 -19.18 9.36 -0.01
CA THR A 419 -19.58 9.16 -1.41
C THR A 419 -20.95 9.78 -1.70
N GLN A 420 -21.10 10.48 -2.82
CA GLN A 420 -22.32 11.24 -3.15
C GLN A 420 -22.67 11.19 -4.64
N ILE A 421 -23.97 11.29 -4.92
CA ILE A 421 -24.56 11.71 -6.20
C ILE A 421 -25.25 13.05 -5.97
N HIS A 422 -24.88 14.06 -6.74
CA HIS A 422 -25.59 15.34 -6.80
C HIS A 422 -26.45 15.41 -8.06
N GLY A 423 -27.41 16.33 -8.08
CA GLY A 423 -28.21 16.71 -9.23
C GLY A 423 -28.66 18.16 -9.15
N ASN A 424 -29.56 18.57 -10.06
CA ASN A 424 -30.00 19.95 -10.13
C ASN A 424 -30.77 20.39 -8.86
N LYS A 425 -30.14 21.23 -8.03
CA LYS A 425 -30.76 21.79 -6.82
C LYS A 425 -32.05 22.58 -7.09
N SER A 426 -32.12 23.31 -8.20
CA SER A 426 -33.31 24.09 -8.56
C SER A 426 -34.52 23.22 -8.92
N GLU A 427 -34.28 21.95 -9.25
CA GLU A 427 -35.31 20.93 -9.48
C GLU A 427 -35.65 20.12 -8.19
N GLY A 428 -35.09 20.53 -7.05
CA GLY A 428 -35.27 19.85 -5.77
C GLY A 428 -34.53 18.53 -5.66
N ILE A 429 -33.47 18.33 -6.46
CA ILE A 429 -32.64 17.12 -6.40
C ILE A 429 -31.49 17.29 -5.39
N ASP A 430 -30.67 18.33 -5.54
CA ASP A 430 -29.51 18.63 -4.68
C ASP A 430 -28.61 17.39 -4.46
N ASP A 431 -28.32 17.00 -3.23
CA ASP A 431 -27.61 15.78 -2.85
C ASP A 431 -28.54 14.54 -2.93
N ALA A 432 -28.82 14.10 -4.16
CA ALA A 432 -29.78 13.05 -4.48
C ALA A 432 -29.61 11.75 -3.68
N LEU A 433 -28.36 11.33 -3.46
CA LEU A 433 -28.00 10.12 -2.70
C LEU A 433 -26.60 10.30 -2.10
N VAL A 434 -26.47 10.15 -0.79
CA VAL A 434 -25.19 10.26 -0.08
C VAL A 434 -24.99 9.17 0.96
N LEU A 435 -23.75 8.71 1.12
CA LEU A 435 -23.34 7.91 2.27
C LEU A 435 -23.03 8.84 3.44
N ARG A 436 -23.68 8.61 4.58
CA ARG A 436 -23.59 9.48 5.76
C ARG A 436 -23.33 8.67 7.02
N LEU A 437 -22.48 9.20 7.89
CA LEU A 437 -22.22 8.66 9.22
C LEU A 437 -22.58 9.71 10.28
N GLU A 438 -23.35 9.30 11.28
CA GLU A 438 -23.65 10.07 12.50
C GLU A 438 -23.34 9.20 13.72
N GLY A 439 -22.26 9.54 14.43
CA GLY A 439 -21.69 8.69 15.47
C GLY A 439 -21.30 7.31 14.94
N SER A 440 -22.13 6.29 15.19
CA SER A 440 -21.95 4.91 14.68
C SER A 440 -23.02 4.46 13.69
N HIS A 441 -23.96 5.35 13.34
CA HIS A 441 -25.05 5.07 12.40
C HIS A 441 -24.60 5.45 10.98
N LEU A 442 -24.31 4.44 10.17
CA LEU A 442 -23.98 4.57 8.76
C LEU A 442 -25.24 4.32 7.92
N PHE A 443 -25.62 5.28 7.08
CA PHE A 443 -26.87 5.24 6.32
C PHE A 443 -26.77 6.01 5.00
N LEU A 444 -27.78 5.79 4.16
CA LEU A 444 -28.02 6.53 2.93
C LEU A 444 -29.04 7.63 3.21
N SER A 445 -28.71 8.86 2.81
CA SER A 445 -29.60 10.02 2.89
C SER A 445 -29.92 10.51 1.48
N PHE A 446 -31.15 10.97 1.27
CA PHE A 446 -31.68 11.34 -0.04
C PHE A 446 -32.21 12.79 -0.01
N ASN A 447 -31.32 13.75 -0.28
CA ASN A 447 -31.54 15.19 -0.09
C ASN A 447 -32.06 15.51 1.32
N GLY A 448 -31.34 15.06 2.35
CA GLY A 448 -31.73 15.24 3.75
C GLY A 448 -33.18 14.84 4.08
N GLY A 449 -33.63 13.71 3.51
CA GLY A 449 -34.99 13.19 3.71
C GLY A 449 -36.06 13.79 2.78
N GLN A 450 -35.73 14.71 1.88
CA GLN A 450 -36.71 15.36 0.99
C GLN A 450 -37.16 14.46 -0.18
N LEU A 451 -36.29 13.57 -0.67
CA LEU A 451 -36.64 12.67 -1.77
C LEU A 451 -37.29 11.38 -1.26
N ARG A 452 -36.83 10.87 -0.11
CA ARG A 452 -37.37 9.73 0.63
C ARG A 452 -36.72 9.66 2.02
N ASP A 453 -37.23 8.80 2.89
CA ASP A 453 -36.64 8.52 4.19
C ASP A 453 -35.23 7.88 4.07
N ASP A 454 -34.39 8.19 5.06
CA ASP A 454 -33.05 7.62 5.20
C ASP A 454 -33.08 6.09 5.30
N LEU A 455 -32.09 5.43 4.70
CA LEU A 455 -31.98 3.97 4.70
C LEU A 455 -30.71 3.54 5.43
N THR A 456 -30.89 2.84 6.55
CA THR A 456 -29.77 2.39 7.39
C THR A 456 -28.98 1.28 6.70
N ILE A 457 -27.66 1.43 6.65
CA ILE A 457 -26.72 0.36 6.29
C ILE A 457 -26.28 -0.37 7.55
N LYS A 458 -25.83 0.38 8.56
CA LYS A 458 -25.25 -0.17 9.79
C LYS A 458 -25.49 0.76 10.98
N THR A 459 -25.73 0.20 12.16
CA THR A 459 -25.96 0.99 13.40
C THR A 459 -24.77 0.97 14.35
N ASN A 460 -23.69 0.31 13.97
CA ASN A 460 -22.50 0.07 14.78
C ASN A 460 -21.22 0.16 13.94
N TYR A 461 -21.17 1.13 13.02
CA TYR A 461 -19.94 1.42 12.29
C TYR A 461 -18.85 1.83 13.28
N SER A 462 -17.67 1.24 13.14
CA SER A 462 -16.49 1.56 13.95
C SER A 462 -15.54 2.38 13.08
N LEU A 463 -15.11 3.55 13.56
CA LEU A 463 -14.17 4.40 12.83
C LEU A 463 -12.92 3.61 12.43
N GLY A 464 -12.44 3.83 11.20
CA GLY A 464 -11.33 3.09 10.60
C GLY A 464 -11.70 1.74 9.99
N THR A 465 -12.96 1.29 10.08
CA THR A 465 -13.40 0.08 9.36
C THR A 465 -13.39 0.35 7.86
N VAL A 466 -12.46 -0.29 7.16
CA VAL A 466 -12.41 -0.29 5.69
C VAL A 466 -13.66 -0.97 5.16
N HIS A 467 -14.34 -0.29 4.25
CA HIS A 467 -15.53 -0.77 3.57
C HIS A 467 -15.49 -0.39 2.10
N GLU A 468 -16.25 -1.12 1.31
CA GLU A 468 -16.50 -0.83 -0.09
C GLU A 468 -17.95 -0.37 -0.23
N ILE A 469 -18.17 0.71 -0.97
CA ILE A 469 -19.49 1.24 -1.31
C ILE A 469 -19.57 1.45 -2.81
N MET A 470 -20.71 1.10 -3.40
CA MET A 470 -20.98 1.37 -4.81
C MET A 470 -22.38 1.93 -4.99
N PHE A 471 -22.50 3.01 -5.75
CA PHE A 471 -23.78 3.51 -6.24
C PHE A 471 -23.87 3.25 -7.74
N GLU A 472 -24.91 2.52 -8.15
CA GLU A 472 -25.19 2.20 -9.55
C GLU A 472 -26.56 2.75 -9.94
N VAL A 473 -26.59 3.61 -10.95
CA VAL A 473 -27.82 4.17 -11.51
C VAL A 473 -28.09 3.54 -12.86
N ILE A 474 -29.22 2.84 -13.00
CA ILE A 474 -29.68 2.27 -14.28
C ILE A 474 -31.05 2.85 -14.60
N ASN A 475 -31.11 3.74 -15.59
CA ASN A 475 -32.36 4.35 -16.08
C ASN A 475 -33.26 4.88 -14.95
N GLY A 476 -32.69 5.65 -14.01
CA GLY A 476 -33.39 6.23 -12.86
C GLY A 476 -33.39 5.38 -11.59
N LYS A 477 -33.14 4.07 -11.68
CA LYS A 477 -33.06 3.19 -10.51
C LYS A 477 -31.67 3.24 -9.90
N HIS A 478 -31.60 3.55 -8.61
CA HIS A 478 -30.39 3.65 -7.81
C HIS A 478 -30.25 2.38 -6.98
N TYR A 479 -29.21 1.61 -7.27
CA TYR A 479 -28.79 0.45 -6.50
C TYR A 479 -27.60 0.86 -5.64
N VAL A 480 -27.53 0.32 -4.43
CA VAL A 480 -26.41 0.56 -3.53
C VAL A 480 -25.89 -0.78 -3.04
N TYR A 481 -24.58 -0.95 -3.11
CA TYR A 481 -23.89 -2.13 -2.61
C TYR A 481 -22.95 -1.71 -1.49
N TYR A 482 -22.84 -2.52 -0.44
CA TYR A 482 -21.97 -2.28 0.69
C TYR A 482 -21.31 -3.57 1.17
N SER A 483 -19.99 -3.52 1.40
CA SER A 483 -19.25 -4.63 1.99
C SER A 483 -18.14 -4.15 2.93
N GLU A 484 -17.74 -5.01 3.86
CA GLU A 484 -16.55 -4.86 4.72
C GLU A 484 -15.58 -6.05 4.55
N ASP A 485 -15.81 -6.94 3.57
CA ASP A 485 -15.02 -8.16 3.35
C ASP A 485 -13.91 -8.01 2.30
N GLY A 486 -13.84 -6.87 1.61
CA GLY A 486 -12.84 -6.59 0.57
C GLY A 486 -13.13 -7.19 -0.80
N ASN A 487 -14.31 -7.79 -1.01
CA ASN A 487 -14.65 -8.52 -2.25
C ASN A 487 -15.66 -7.81 -3.15
N LEU A 488 -16.21 -6.64 -2.78
CA LEU A 488 -17.31 -6.03 -3.55
C LEU A 488 -16.89 -5.71 -4.99
N ASN A 489 -15.73 -5.07 -5.19
CA ASN A 489 -15.28 -4.68 -6.53
C ASN A 489 -15.11 -5.91 -7.44
N SER A 490 -14.42 -6.93 -6.95
CA SER A 490 -14.19 -8.19 -7.66
C SER A 490 -15.48 -8.93 -7.95
N ALA A 491 -16.41 -8.96 -6.99
CA ALA A 491 -17.71 -9.57 -7.16
C ALA A 491 -18.58 -8.84 -8.20
N TYR A 492 -18.51 -7.51 -8.20
CA TYR A 492 -19.22 -6.69 -9.18
C TYR A 492 -18.66 -6.92 -10.60
N ALA A 493 -17.34 -6.94 -10.75
CA ALA A 493 -16.68 -7.28 -12.01
C ALA A 493 -17.01 -8.71 -12.51
N ALA A 494 -17.21 -9.65 -11.59
CA ALA A 494 -17.63 -11.03 -11.90
C ALA A 494 -19.14 -11.18 -12.15
N GLY A 495 -19.95 -10.13 -11.96
CA GLY A 495 -21.40 -10.16 -12.10
C GLY A 495 -22.13 -10.94 -11.00
N ASN A 496 -21.56 -11.00 -9.79
CA ASN A 496 -22.13 -11.73 -8.64
C ASN A 496 -22.21 -10.87 -7.35
N ALA A 497 -22.32 -9.54 -7.48
CA ALA A 497 -22.41 -8.61 -6.35
C ALA A 497 -23.79 -8.50 -5.67
N ASP A 498 -24.84 -9.20 -6.16
CA ASP A 498 -26.21 -9.12 -5.61
C ASP A 498 -26.29 -9.38 -4.09
N GLN A 499 -25.35 -10.16 -3.55
CA GLN A 499 -25.25 -10.45 -2.12
C GLN A 499 -24.90 -9.23 -1.25
N TYR A 500 -24.33 -8.18 -1.86
CA TYR A 500 -23.93 -6.94 -1.18
C TYR A 500 -24.98 -5.82 -1.31
N LEU A 501 -26.12 -6.07 -1.97
CA LEU A 501 -27.18 -5.07 -2.14
C LEU A 501 -27.76 -4.60 -0.80
N VAL A 502 -27.78 -3.28 -0.61
CA VAL A 502 -28.55 -2.63 0.44
C VAL A 502 -30.01 -2.56 0.00
N LYS A 503 -30.83 -3.50 0.49
CA LYS A 503 -32.23 -3.63 0.08
C LYS A 503 -33.15 -2.66 0.83
N ASP A 504 -34.13 -2.12 0.12
CA ASP A 504 -35.25 -1.37 0.70
C ASP A 504 -36.52 -2.24 0.69
N GLY A 505 -36.76 -2.93 1.81
CA GLY A 505 -37.83 -3.93 1.89
C GLY A 505 -37.59 -5.07 0.90
N SER A 506 -38.46 -5.20 -0.10
CA SER A 506 -38.35 -6.22 -1.16
C SER A 506 -37.66 -5.71 -2.43
N ASN A 507 -37.29 -4.43 -2.49
CA ASN A 507 -36.68 -3.84 -3.67
C ASN A 507 -35.16 -3.95 -3.59
N ASP A 508 -34.56 -4.29 -4.73
CA ASP A 508 -33.10 -4.32 -4.89
C ASP A 508 -32.53 -2.90 -5.11
N TYR A 509 -33.36 -1.94 -5.54
CA TYR A 509 -33.00 -0.53 -5.67
C TYR A 509 -33.51 0.27 -4.46
N VAL A 510 -32.75 1.31 -4.08
CA VAL A 510 -33.06 2.20 -2.95
C VAL A 510 -33.80 3.47 -3.39
N MET A 511 -33.79 3.83 -4.67
CA MET A 511 -34.55 4.95 -5.20
C MET A 511 -34.84 4.76 -6.69
N ASP A 512 -36.00 5.16 -7.18
CA ASP A 512 -36.34 5.17 -8.61
C ASP A 512 -36.79 6.58 -9.00
N ARG A 513 -35.88 7.35 -9.60
CA ARG A 513 -36.09 8.76 -9.92
C ARG A 513 -35.22 9.18 -11.10
N SER A 514 -35.84 9.84 -12.07
CA SER A 514 -35.11 10.43 -13.20
C SER A 514 -34.79 11.90 -12.96
N TYR A 515 -33.55 12.31 -13.25
CA TYR A 515 -33.11 13.71 -13.18
C TYR A 515 -31.87 13.96 -14.06
N GLY A 516 -31.55 15.23 -14.26
CA GLY A 516 -30.37 15.71 -14.99
C GLY A 516 -29.37 16.44 -14.11
N ASP A 517 -28.35 16.99 -14.75
CA ASP A 517 -27.24 17.73 -14.13
C ASP A 517 -26.58 16.98 -12.97
N ALA A 518 -26.47 15.66 -13.12
CA ALA A 518 -25.92 14.78 -12.12
C ALA A 518 -24.40 14.65 -12.23
N TYR A 519 -23.74 14.44 -11.09
CA TYR A 519 -22.29 14.23 -11.00
C TYR A 519 -21.94 13.51 -9.70
N PHE A 520 -20.83 12.78 -9.71
CA PHE A 520 -20.31 12.10 -8.52
C PHE A 520 -19.40 12.99 -7.67
N LYS A 521 -19.33 12.67 -6.37
CA LYS A 521 -18.33 13.21 -5.43
C LYS A 521 -17.83 12.11 -4.49
N ILE A 522 -16.55 12.18 -4.15
CA ILE A 522 -15.85 11.23 -3.27
C ILE A 522 -14.94 12.02 -2.34
N GLY A 523 -14.82 11.61 -1.08
CA GLY A 523 -13.94 12.23 -0.10
C GLY A 523 -14.69 12.56 1.19
N ASN A 524 -14.42 13.74 1.74
CA ASN A 524 -14.90 14.14 3.06
C ASN A 524 -15.72 15.44 2.98
N TYR A 525 -16.99 15.33 3.32
CA TYR A 525 -17.87 16.45 3.54
C TYR A 525 -18.43 16.45 4.98
N THR A 526 -17.60 16.91 5.92
CA THR A 526 -17.93 17.08 7.34
C THR A 526 -19.16 17.96 7.54
N GLN A 527 -20.19 17.43 8.18
CA GLN A 527 -21.47 18.13 8.42
C GLN A 527 -21.44 18.93 9.72
N SER A 528 -20.36 19.67 9.97
CA SER A 528 -20.19 20.55 11.12
C SER A 528 -19.40 21.81 10.74
N ASN A 529 -19.35 22.78 11.64
CA ASN A 529 -18.64 24.05 11.50
C ASN A 529 -18.43 24.71 12.87
N SER A 530 -17.72 25.84 12.90
CA SER A 530 -17.41 26.60 14.13
C SER A 530 -18.64 26.96 14.96
N ASP A 531 -19.77 27.31 14.32
CA ASP A 531 -21.03 27.59 15.03
C ASP A 531 -21.59 26.36 15.76
N LYS A 532 -21.43 25.16 15.19
CA LYS A 532 -21.89 23.89 15.80
C LYS A 532 -20.95 23.42 16.91
N GLU A 533 -19.66 23.58 16.71
CA GLU A 533 -18.62 23.13 17.64
C GLU A 533 -18.40 24.09 18.82
N GLY A 534 -18.70 25.38 18.63
CA GLY A 534 -18.60 26.40 19.67
C GLY A 534 -17.19 26.47 20.25
N SER A 535 -17.05 26.18 21.54
CA SER A 535 -15.75 26.23 22.23
C SER A 535 -14.74 25.17 21.80
N TYR A 536 -15.17 24.16 21.03
CA TYR A 536 -14.28 23.14 20.46
C TYR A 536 -13.72 23.54 19.09
N THR A 537 -14.06 24.71 18.55
CA THR A 537 -13.45 25.23 17.32
C THR A 537 -11.94 25.38 17.49
N ASN A 538 -11.17 25.01 16.48
CA ASN A 538 -9.70 24.89 16.46
C ASN A 538 -9.11 23.86 17.43
N HIS A 539 -9.92 22.99 18.04
CA HIS A 539 -9.38 21.89 18.83
C HIS A 539 -8.69 20.88 17.88
N PRO A 540 -7.48 20.38 18.20
CA PRO A 540 -6.71 19.51 17.28
C PRO A 540 -7.46 18.23 16.90
N ASP A 541 -8.28 17.69 17.80
CA ASP A 541 -9.11 16.52 17.55
C ASP A 541 -10.49 16.87 16.94
N ASN A 542 -10.71 18.08 16.44
CA ASN A 542 -12.01 18.49 15.90
C ASN A 542 -12.01 18.57 14.38
N TYR A 543 -12.10 17.40 13.76
CA TYR A 543 -12.06 17.24 12.31
C TYR A 543 -12.91 16.05 11.87
N GLY A 544 -13.35 16.08 10.62
CA GLY A 544 -13.76 14.86 9.93
C GLY A 544 -12.60 14.33 9.10
N GLU A 545 -12.51 13.02 8.93
CA GLU A 545 -11.52 12.37 8.07
C GLU A 545 -12.08 11.15 7.35
N VAL A 546 -11.77 11.05 6.05
CA VAL A 546 -12.05 9.88 5.21
C VAL A 546 -10.76 9.48 4.50
N VAL A 547 -10.41 8.19 4.54
CA VAL A 547 -9.31 7.61 3.77
C VAL A 547 -9.90 6.80 2.62
N VAL A 548 -9.49 7.06 1.38
CA VAL A 548 -9.94 6.35 0.18
C VAL A 548 -8.78 5.55 -0.41
N TYR A 549 -8.91 4.23 -0.43
CA TYR A 549 -7.87 3.28 -0.88
C TYR A 549 -7.94 2.96 -2.37
N ASP A 550 -9.16 2.98 -2.92
CA ASP A 550 -9.41 2.72 -4.34
C ASP A 550 -10.74 3.34 -4.73
N PHE A 551 -10.88 3.83 -5.95
CA PHE A 551 -12.15 4.34 -6.47
C PHE A 551 -12.14 4.46 -7.99
N TRP A 552 -13.31 4.31 -8.60
CA TRP A 552 -13.50 4.51 -10.03
C TRP A 552 -14.94 4.93 -10.33
N VAL A 553 -15.13 5.47 -11.54
CA VAL A 553 -16.44 5.83 -12.09
C VAL A 553 -16.58 5.29 -13.51
N ASP A 554 -17.80 4.94 -13.89
CA ASP A 554 -18.13 4.45 -15.23
C ASP A 554 -19.48 5.01 -15.70
N HIS A 555 -19.57 5.26 -17.02
CA HIS A 555 -20.80 5.73 -17.67
C HIS A 555 -20.99 5.02 -19.01
N GLU A 556 -22.17 4.41 -19.21
CA GLU A 556 -22.61 3.76 -20.45
C GLU A 556 -23.85 4.40 -21.07
#